data_AF-A0A0F0LV65-F1
#
_entry.id   AF-A0A0F0LV65-F1
#
_cell.length_a   1.000
_cell.length_b   1.000
_cell.length_c   1.000
_cell.angle_alpha   90.00
_cell.angle_beta   90.00
_cell.angle_gamma   90.00
#
_symmetry.space_group_name_H-M   'P 1'
#
loop_
_entity.id
_entity.type
_entity.pdbx_description
1 polymer ?
#
loop_
_entity_poly.entity_id
_entity_poly.type
_entity_poly.pdbx_seq_one_letter_code
_entity_poly.pdbx_strand_id
1 'polypeptide(L)'
;MLSLYVDGDGLLHRARPGVKIVLVLVVVLAISLLPTAWWALAPAVLAPVALFLIGGLGMPQLGRQLWALRWLAVVSLIGQVIFLGIEPAVINTVRVLAAVAAASVLALTTRVTALLGALEVGLAPLRFVRIDPERTALLLVVTFATIPVLASLAGEVRETLRARGARATPRAFTVPYVVLALQHADRLGEALAARGVG
;
A
#
# COMPACT_ATOMS: atom_id res chain seq x y z
N MET A 1 -8.97 -10.97 -6.77
CA MET A 1 -7.83 -11.27 -5.90
C MET A 1 -7.08 -9.98 -5.59
N LEU A 2 -7.68 -9.18 -4.72
CA LEU A 2 -7.11 -7.95 -4.13
C LEU A 2 -7.31 -8.01 -2.61
N SER A 3 -7.26 -9.22 -2.04
CA SER A 3 -7.51 -9.46 -0.62
C SER A 3 -6.23 -9.97 0.04
N LEU A 4 -5.21 -9.12 0.07
CA LEU A 4 -4.14 -9.21 1.07
C LEU A 4 -4.57 -8.57 2.40
N TYR A 5 -5.72 -7.90 2.41
CA TYR A 5 -6.32 -7.35 3.59
C TYR A 5 -6.95 -8.48 4.42
N VAL A 6 -6.53 -8.57 5.68
CA VAL A 6 -7.09 -9.49 6.67
C VAL A 6 -7.93 -8.63 7.62
N ASP A 7 -9.24 -8.85 7.64
CA ASP A 7 -10.10 -8.25 8.68
C ASP A 7 -9.67 -8.80 10.05
N GLY A 8 -9.40 -7.90 11.00
CA GLY A 8 -8.96 -8.26 12.33
C GLY A 8 -9.21 -7.13 13.32
N ASP A 9 -9.64 -7.47 14.53
CA ASP A 9 -10.20 -6.52 15.51
C ASP A 9 -9.16 -5.76 16.35
N GLY A 10 -7.91 -5.67 15.88
CA GLY A 10 -6.80 -5.06 16.62
C GLY A 10 -6.92 -3.55 16.81
N LEU A 11 -6.26 -2.99 17.83
CA LEU A 11 -6.23 -1.55 18.14
C LEU A 11 -5.78 -0.70 16.92
N LEU A 12 -4.89 -1.24 16.09
CA LEU A 12 -4.42 -0.63 14.84
C LEU A 12 -5.46 -0.63 13.72
N HIS A 13 -6.50 -1.47 13.82
CA HIS A 13 -7.63 -1.52 12.89
C HIS A 13 -8.65 -0.41 13.15
N ARG A 14 -8.73 0.05 14.40
CA ARG A 14 -9.58 1.17 14.84
C ARG A 14 -8.92 2.55 14.67
N ALA A 15 -7.61 2.60 14.44
CA ALA A 15 -6.88 3.85 14.27
C ALA A 15 -7.17 4.49 12.90
N ARG A 16 -7.26 5.84 12.87
CA ARG A 16 -7.43 6.60 11.62
C ARG A 16 -6.30 6.24 10.64
N PRO A 17 -6.61 5.93 9.37
CA PRO A 17 -5.59 5.45 8.42
C PRO A 17 -4.42 6.42 8.25
N GLY A 18 -4.66 7.74 8.32
CA GLY A 18 -3.61 8.77 8.26
C GLY A 18 -2.59 8.68 9.40
N VAL A 19 -3.02 8.47 10.64
CA VAL A 19 -2.12 8.33 11.80
C VAL A 19 -1.25 7.07 11.65
N LYS A 20 -1.84 6.01 11.12
CA LYS A 20 -1.15 4.74 10.88
C LYS A 20 -0.08 4.84 9.80
N ILE A 21 -0.38 5.56 8.71
CA ILE A 21 0.59 5.86 7.65
C ILE A 21 1.77 6.64 8.23
N VAL A 22 1.50 7.69 9.00
CA VAL A 22 2.55 8.51 9.64
C VAL A 22 3.36 7.69 10.64
N LEU A 23 2.72 6.86 11.47
CA LEU A 23 3.41 6.02 12.45
C LEU A 23 4.33 5.00 11.76
N VAL A 24 3.84 4.31 10.74
CA VAL A 24 4.66 3.37 9.96
C VAL A 24 5.80 4.11 9.25
N LEU A 25 5.52 5.28 8.67
CA LEU A 25 6.54 6.12 8.05
C LEU A 25 7.64 6.50 9.03
N VAL A 26 7.28 6.99 10.23
CA VAL A 26 8.23 7.37 11.28
C VAL A 26 9.05 6.17 11.73
N VAL A 27 8.44 5.00 11.91
CA VAL A 27 9.17 3.78 12.30
C VAL A 27 10.13 3.33 11.21
N VAL A 28 9.70 3.29 9.95
CA VAL A 28 10.57 2.94 8.82
C VAL A 28 11.72 3.94 8.69
N LEU A 29 11.46 5.23 8.88
CA LEU A 29 12.48 6.28 8.85
C LEU A 29 13.48 6.12 10.01
N ALA A 30 13.00 5.86 11.22
CA ALA A 30 13.84 5.60 12.38
C ALA A 30 14.72 4.37 12.17
N ILE A 31 14.17 3.28 11.62
CA ILE A 31 14.94 2.07 11.27
C ILE A 31 16.02 2.39 10.22
N SER A 32 15.68 3.24 9.24
CA SER A 32 16.56 3.61 8.15
C SER A 32 17.72 4.51 8.59
N LEU A 33 17.47 5.42 9.55
CA LEU A 33 18.43 6.38 10.08
C LEU A 33 19.38 5.82 11.15
N LEU A 34 19.14 4.60 11.64
CA LEU A 34 20.02 3.97 12.62
C LEU A 34 21.47 3.83 12.08
N PRO A 35 22.51 3.91 12.91
CA PRO A 35 23.87 3.60 12.48
C PRO A 35 24.03 2.12 12.13
N THR A 36 24.96 1.78 11.24
CA THR A 36 25.37 0.40 10.96
C THR A 36 26.22 -0.13 12.10
N ALA A 37 25.57 -0.46 13.22
CA ALA A 37 26.20 -0.98 14.42
C ALA A 37 25.38 -2.12 15.02
N TRP A 38 26.03 -3.03 15.75
CA TRP A 38 25.38 -4.21 16.33
C TRP A 38 24.27 -3.87 17.31
N TRP A 39 24.44 -2.78 18.07
CA TRP A 39 23.41 -2.31 19.01
C TRP A 39 22.15 -1.78 18.29
N ALA A 40 22.25 -1.41 17.01
CA ALA A 40 21.11 -0.97 16.20
C ALA A 40 20.25 -2.12 15.66
N LEU A 41 20.71 -3.37 15.73
CA LEU A 41 19.89 -4.53 15.34
C LEU A 41 18.70 -4.74 16.28
N ALA A 42 18.93 -4.57 17.59
CA ALA A 42 17.89 -4.77 18.59
C ALA A 42 16.65 -3.91 18.31
N PRO A 43 16.74 -2.57 18.19
CA PRO A 43 15.58 -1.74 17.86
C PRO A 43 15.02 -2.03 16.46
N ALA A 44 15.86 -2.35 15.48
CA ALA A 44 15.41 -2.68 14.13
C ALA A 44 14.52 -3.93 14.08
N VAL A 45 14.79 -4.95 14.90
CA VAL A 45 13.97 -6.16 14.98
C VAL A 45 12.76 -5.98 15.91
N LEU A 46 12.95 -5.30 17.04
CA LEU A 46 11.87 -5.07 18.02
C LEU A 46 10.74 -4.21 17.46
N ALA A 47 11.04 -3.20 16.65
CA ALA A 47 10.04 -2.29 16.09
C ALA A 47 8.97 -3.00 15.23
N PRO A 48 9.29 -3.79 14.19
CA PRO A 48 8.29 -4.51 13.42
C PRO A 48 7.55 -5.56 14.26
N VAL A 49 8.23 -6.22 15.20
CA VAL A 49 7.59 -7.18 16.11
C VAL A 49 6.52 -6.49 16.96
N ALA A 50 6.84 -5.35 17.57
CA ALA A 50 5.88 -4.56 18.34
C ALA A 50 4.71 -4.10 17.47
N LEU A 51 4.96 -3.64 16.25
CA LEU A 51 3.93 -3.23 15.29
C LEU A 51 2.96 -4.37 14.94
N PHE A 52 3.46 -5.60 14.74
CA PHE A 52 2.61 -6.76 14.46
C PHE A 52 1.79 -7.17 15.69
N LEU A 53 2.39 -7.14 16.88
CA LEU A 53 1.71 -7.45 18.14
C LEU A 53 0.60 -6.43 18.45
N ILE A 54 0.91 -5.12 18.37
CA ILE A 54 -0.09 -4.04 18.55
C ILE A 54 -1.13 -4.09 17.41
N GLY A 55 -0.70 -4.53 16.21
CA GLY A 55 -1.53 -4.79 15.04
C GLY A 55 -2.56 -5.91 15.20
N GLY A 56 -2.40 -6.79 16.19
CA GLY A 56 -3.17 -8.04 16.28
C GLY A 56 -2.89 -9.02 15.14
N LEU A 57 -1.84 -8.78 14.36
CA LEU A 57 -1.38 -9.66 13.30
C LEU A 57 -0.47 -10.71 13.96
N GLY A 58 -1.00 -11.91 14.21
CA GLY A 58 -0.26 -12.96 14.91
C GLY A 58 1.17 -13.21 14.40
N MET A 59 2.01 -13.77 15.27
CA MET A 59 3.37 -14.21 14.92
C MET A 59 3.50 -15.10 13.66
N PRO A 60 2.54 -15.98 13.30
CA PRO A 60 2.66 -16.74 12.05
C PRO A 60 2.58 -15.86 10.79
N GLN A 61 1.96 -14.69 10.84
CA GLN A 61 1.95 -13.72 9.76
C GLN A 61 3.36 -13.12 9.54
N LEU A 62 4.08 -12.80 10.63
CA LEU A 62 5.49 -12.38 10.57
C LEU A 62 6.38 -13.44 9.91
N GLY A 63 6.23 -14.72 10.29
CA GLY A 63 7.00 -15.80 9.69
C GLY A 63 6.76 -15.93 8.18
N ARG A 64 5.50 -15.84 7.75
CA ARG A 64 5.11 -15.87 6.33
C ARG A 64 5.61 -14.65 5.56
N GLN A 65 5.64 -13.48 6.19
CA GLN A 65 6.21 -12.25 5.65
C GLN A 65 7.71 -12.43 5.36
N LEU A 66 8.47 -12.88 6.36
CA LEU A 66 9.90 -13.12 6.24
C LEU A 66 10.19 -14.21 5.19
N TRP A 67 9.36 -15.24 5.13
CA TRP A 67 9.45 -16.28 4.09
C TRP A 67 9.22 -15.73 2.68
N ALA A 68 8.23 -14.86 2.50
CA ALA A 68 8.00 -14.18 1.21
C ALA A 68 9.19 -13.29 0.83
N LEU A 69 9.85 -12.69 1.82
CA LEU A 69 11.03 -11.84 1.65
C LEU A 69 12.34 -12.62 1.52
N ARG A 70 12.33 -13.96 1.54
CA ARG A 70 13.57 -14.78 1.52
C ARG A 70 14.46 -14.48 0.32
N TRP A 71 13.88 -14.22 -0.85
CA TRP A 71 14.66 -13.90 -2.05
C TRP A 71 15.28 -12.51 -1.96
N LEU A 72 14.55 -11.54 -1.39
CA LEU A 72 15.10 -10.22 -1.10
C LEU A 72 16.26 -10.33 -0.11
N ALA A 73 16.10 -11.12 0.95
CA ALA A 73 17.14 -11.38 1.95
C ALA A 73 18.41 -11.97 1.30
N VAL A 74 18.24 -13.02 0.50
CA VAL A 74 19.35 -13.73 -0.16
C VAL A 74 20.09 -12.82 -1.13
N VAL A 75 19.37 -12.12 -2.01
CA VAL A 75 20.00 -11.22 -3.00
C VAL A 75 20.71 -10.07 -2.31
N SER A 76 20.09 -9.47 -1.30
CA SER A 76 20.68 -8.37 -0.54
C SER A 76 21.92 -8.82 0.24
N LEU A 77 21.87 -9.98 0.90
CA LEU A 77 22.99 -10.52 1.66
C LEU A 77 24.16 -10.88 0.75
N ILE A 78 23.92 -11.63 -0.34
CA ILE A 78 24.98 -12.04 -1.26
C ILE A 78 25.67 -10.82 -1.87
N GLY A 79 24.88 -9.86 -2.36
CA GLY A 79 25.44 -8.62 -2.91
C GLY A 79 26.30 -7.92 -1.88
N GLN A 80 25.80 -7.71 -0.67
CA GLN A 80 26.52 -6.94 0.33
C GLN A 80 27.74 -7.67 0.92
N VAL A 81 27.71 -9.00 1.04
CA VAL A 81 28.88 -9.77 1.50
C VAL A 81 30.04 -9.61 0.51
N ILE A 82 29.75 -9.58 -0.79
CA ILE A 82 30.76 -9.40 -1.84
C ILE A 82 31.39 -7.99 -1.78
N PHE A 83 30.59 -6.96 -1.49
CA PHE A 83 31.04 -5.56 -1.57
C PHE A 83 31.51 -4.93 -0.25
N LEU A 84 30.89 -5.27 0.89
CA LEU A 84 31.10 -4.60 2.18
C LEU A 84 31.65 -5.52 3.28
N GLY A 85 31.63 -6.85 3.08
CA GLY A 85 31.98 -7.84 4.10
C GLY A 85 30.80 -8.31 4.94
N ILE A 86 31.03 -9.33 5.77
CA ILE A 86 29.97 -10.12 6.43
C ILE A 86 29.16 -9.28 7.43
N GLU A 87 29.84 -8.51 8.27
CA GLU A 87 29.23 -7.74 9.35
C GLU A 87 28.25 -6.67 8.86
N PRO A 88 28.65 -5.70 8.01
CA PRO A 88 27.72 -4.71 7.47
C PRO A 88 26.64 -5.34 6.58
N ALA A 89 26.94 -6.43 5.87
CA ALA A 89 25.96 -7.12 5.04
C ALA A 89 24.80 -7.71 5.86
N VAL A 90 25.09 -8.33 7.00
CA VAL A 90 24.05 -8.85 7.91
C VAL A 90 23.23 -7.69 8.48
N ILE A 91 23.89 -6.64 8.96
CA ILE A 91 23.22 -5.49 9.59
C ILE A 91 22.23 -4.82 8.63
N ASN A 92 22.67 -4.54 7.41
CA ASN A 92 21.82 -3.89 6.41
C ASN A 92 20.72 -4.82 5.90
N THR A 93 21.00 -6.12 5.71
CA THR A 93 19.96 -7.07 5.29
C THR A 93 18.85 -7.16 6.32
N VAL A 94 19.18 -7.25 7.62
CA VAL A 94 18.20 -7.24 8.70
C VAL A 94 17.41 -5.93 8.72
N ARG A 95 18.08 -4.80 8.52
CA ARG A 95 17.43 -3.48 8.45
C ARG A 95 16.41 -3.40 7.32
N VAL A 96 16.76 -3.85 6.11
CA VAL A 96 15.85 -3.87 4.96
C VAL A 96 14.66 -4.77 5.24
N LEU A 97 14.89 -5.98 5.76
CA LEU A 97 13.81 -6.90 6.10
C LEU A 97 12.88 -6.32 7.18
N ALA A 98 13.44 -5.68 8.21
CA ALA A 98 12.68 -5.02 9.26
C ALA A 98 11.82 -3.87 8.72
N ALA A 99 12.37 -3.03 7.86
CA ALA A 99 11.64 -1.92 7.25
C ALA A 99 10.49 -2.41 6.37
N VAL A 100 10.74 -3.44 5.55
CA VAL A 100 9.71 -4.02 4.67
C VAL A 100 8.63 -4.75 5.48
N ALA A 101 9.01 -5.45 6.55
CA ALA A 101 8.07 -6.05 7.48
C ALA A 101 7.23 -4.98 8.19
N ALA A 102 7.83 -3.89 8.68
CA ALA A 102 7.06 -2.79 9.28
C ALA A 102 6.08 -2.16 8.28
N ALA A 103 6.51 -1.96 7.03
CA ALA A 103 5.67 -1.40 5.97
C ALA A 103 4.50 -2.31 5.59
N SER A 104 4.68 -3.63 5.65
CA SER A 104 3.63 -4.58 5.27
C SER A 104 2.47 -4.61 6.25
N VAL A 105 2.69 -4.24 7.51
CA VAL A 105 1.61 -4.06 8.50
C VAL A 105 0.56 -3.14 7.93
N LEU A 106 0.97 -2.03 7.30
CA LEU A 106 0.06 -1.07 6.68
C LEU A 106 -0.78 -1.74 5.58
N ALA A 107 -0.15 -2.54 4.71
CA ALA A 107 -0.83 -3.25 3.63
C ALA A 107 -1.79 -4.34 4.13
N LEU A 108 -1.43 -5.04 5.21
CA LEU A 108 -2.23 -6.11 5.80
C LEU A 108 -3.43 -5.61 6.58
N THR A 109 -3.32 -4.42 7.18
CA THR A 109 -4.30 -3.91 8.16
C THR A 109 -5.04 -2.66 7.69
N THR A 110 -4.80 -2.19 6.46
CA THR A 110 -5.47 -1.03 5.89
C THR A 110 -6.08 -1.41 4.55
N ARG A 111 -7.37 -1.16 4.38
CA ARG A 111 -8.04 -1.33 3.09
C ARG A 111 -7.44 -0.34 2.10
N VAL A 112 -7.32 -0.74 0.83
CA VAL A 112 -6.80 0.13 -0.24
C VAL A 112 -7.58 1.45 -0.29
N THR A 113 -8.90 1.40 -0.11
CA THR A 113 -9.77 2.59 -0.06
C THR A 113 -9.44 3.54 1.09
N ALA A 114 -9.19 2.99 2.28
CA ALA A 114 -8.82 3.77 3.46
C ALA A 114 -7.41 4.37 3.35
N LEU A 115 -6.49 3.67 2.68
CA LEU A 115 -5.15 4.16 2.38
C LEU A 115 -5.21 5.34 1.40
N LEU A 116 -6.00 5.23 0.34
CA LEU A 116 -6.17 6.26 -0.67
C LEU A 116 -6.78 7.54 -0.09
N GLY A 117 -7.84 7.43 0.73
CA GLY A 117 -8.44 8.59 1.40
C GLY A 117 -7.50 9.26 2.41
N ALA A 118 -6.61 8.52 3.06
CA ALA A 118 -5.61 9.14 3.95
C ALA A 118 -4.46 9.79 3.18
N LEU A 119 -4.06 9.22 2.04
CA LEU A 119 -3.12 9.87 1.12
C LEU A 119 -3.71 11.17 0.56
N GLU A 120 -5.01 11.19 0.25
CA GLU A 120 -5.71 12.40 -0.17
C GLU A 120 -5.60 13.52 0.88
N VAL A 121 -5.93 13.23 2.14
CA VAL A 121 -5.82 14.21 3.24
C VAL A 121 -4.37 14.67 3.44
N GLY A 122 -3.41 13.75 3.30
CA GLY A 122 -1.97 14.06 3.41
C GLY A 122 -1.41 14.88 2.24
N LEU A 123 -1.98 14.73 1.04
CA LEU A 123 -1.60 15.45 -0.18
C LEU A 123 -2.40 16.74 -0.39
N ALA A 124 -3.52 16.93 0.32
CA ALA A 124 -4.27 18.18 0.35
C ALA A 124 -3.42 19.45 0.63
N PRO A 125 -2.41 19.45 1.53
CA PRO A 125 -1.53 20.60 1.71
C PRO A 125 -0.60 20.88 0.51
N LEU A 126 -0.37 19.95 -0.42
CA LEU A 126 0.40 20.28 -1.64
C LEU A 126 -0.36 21.19 -2.62
N ARG A 127 -1.64 21.50 -2.34
CA ARG A 127 -2.44 22.47 -3.11
C ARG A 127 -1.91 23.91 -3.08
N PHE A 128 -0.95 24.23 -2.21
CA PHE A 128 -0.36 25.56 -2.12
C PHE A 128 0.57 25.94 -3.30
N VAL A 129 0.81 25.04 -4.28
CA VAL A 129 1.75 25.27 -5.41
C VAL A 129 1.09 25.94 -6.64
N ARG A 130 0.25 26.97 -6.44
CA ARG A 130 -0.20 27.91 -7.51
C ARG A 130 -0.99 27.31 -8.71
N ILE A 131 -1.78 26.27 -8.48
CA ILE A 131 -2.82 25.79 -9.42
C ILE A 131 -4.18 26.14 -8.83
N ASP A 132 -5.16 26.50 -9.66
CA ASP A 132 -6.54 26.84 -9.24
C ASP A 132 -7.03 25.84 -8.16
N PRO A 133 -7.12 26.28 -6.89
CA PRO A 133 -7.28 25.39 -5.76
C PRO A 133 -8.65 24.71 -5.77
N GLU A 134 -9.69 25.35 -6.34
CA GLU A 134 -11.05 24.81 -6.41
C GLU A 134 -11.20 23.73 -7.47
N ARG A 135 -10.53 23.89 -8.62
CA ARG A 135 -10.49 22.85 -9.67
C ARG A 135 -9.64 21.65 -9.23
N THR A 136 -8.53 21.91 -8.55
CA THR A 136 -7.58 20.87 -8.09
C THR A 136 -8.13 20.05 -6.91
N ALA A 137 -8.55 20.72 -5.83
CA ALA A 137 -9.98 20.71 -5.49
C ALA A 137 -10.78 19.45 -5.81
N LEU A 138 -11.72 19.73 -6.68
CA LEU A 138 -12.71 18.83 -7.23
C LEU A 138 -12.08 17.65 -7.96
N LEU A 139 -11.00 17.86 -8.74
CA LEU A 139 -10.31 16.79 -9.45
C LEU A 139 -9.83 15.69 -8.52
N LEU A 140 -9.19 16.06 -7.39
CA LEU A 140 -8.73 15.08 -6.41
C LEU A 140 -9.92 14.32 -5.81
N VAL A 141 -10.96 15.02 -5.36
CA VAL A 141 -12.16 14.41 -4.75
C VAL A 141 -12.83 13.42 -5.72
N VAL A 142 -13.03 13.84 -6.97
CA VAL A 142 -13.61 12.99 -8.03
C VAL A 142 -12.71 11.80 -8.31
N THR A 143 -11.40 12.00 -8.47
CA THR A 143 -10.44 10.92 -8.73
C THR A 143 -10.47 9.89 -7.61
N PHE A 144 -10.39 10.31 -6.35
CA PHE A 144 -10.41 9.39 -5.21
C PHE A 144 -11.76 8.69 -5.04
N ALA A 145 -12.87 9.35 -5.38
CA ALA A 145 -14.19 8.71 -5.41
C ALA A 145 -14.34 7.68 -6.55
N THR A 146 -13.68 7.90 -7.69
CA THR A 146 -13.76 7.01 -8.86
C THR A 146 -12.86 5.76 -8.74
N ILE A 147 -11.70 5.84 -8.09
CA ILE A 147 -10.80 4.69 -7.90
C ILE A 147 -11.51 3.43 -7.32
N PRO A 148 -12.30 3.49 -6.23
CA PRO A 148 -12.97 2.30 -5.70
C PRO A 148 -14.01 1.73 -6.68
N VAL A 149 -14.71 2.58 -7.44
CA VAL A 149 -15.68 2.14 -8.45
C VAL A 149 -14.98 1.38 -9.57
N LEU A 150 -13.85 1.88 -10.05
CA LEU A 150 -13.04 1.17 -11.04
C LEU A 150 -12.50 -0.15 -10.50
N ALA A 151 -12.09 -0.19 -9.23
CA ALA A 151 -11.62 -1.43 -8.59
C ALA A 151 -12.74 -2.49 -8.47
N SER A 152 -13.98 -2.09 -8.17
CA SER A 152 -15.12 -3.02 -8.12
C SER A 152 -15.49 -3.53 -9.50
N LEU A 153 -15.51 -2.67 -10.52
CA LEU A 153 -15.74 -3.06 -11.92
C LEU A 153 -14.69 -4.08 -12.40
N ALA A 154 -13.42 -3.90 -12.04
CA ALA A 154 -12.37 -4.88 -12.33
C ALA A 154 -12.64 -6.24 -11.68
N GLY A 155 -13.22 -6.26 -10.47
CA GLY A 155 -13.63 -7.47 -9.77
C GLY A 155 -14.75 -8.20 -10.51
N GLU A 156 -15.81 -7.47 -10.86
CA GLU A 156 -17.02 -7.97 -11.52
C GLU A 156 -16.73 -8.53 -12.92
N VAL A 157 -15.89 -7.84 -13.70
CA VAL A 157 -15.44 -8.34 -15.01
C VAL A 157 -14.66 -9.65 -14.85
N ARG A 158 -13.79 -9.75 -13.84
CA ARG A 158 -13.04 -11.00 -13.57
C ARG A 158 -13.96 -12.14 -13.15
N GLU A 159 -15.01 -11.86 -12.41
CA GLU A 159 -15.99 -12.86 -11.98
C GLU A 159 -16.84 -13.35 -13.14
N THR A 160 -17.31 -12.44 -13.98
CA THR A 160 -18.06 -12.77 -15.20
C THR A 160 -17.24 -13.60 -16.18
N LEU A 161 -15.95 -13.25 -16.37
CA LEU A 161 -15.04 -14.03 -17.22
C LEU A 161 -14.80 -15.44 -16.69
N ARG A 162 -14.68 -15.60 -15.37
CA ARG A 162 -14.57 -16.92 -14.73
C ARG A 162 -15.83 -17.75 -14.93
N ALA A 163 -17.01 -17.15 -14.74
CA ALA A 163 -18.29 -17.84 -14.92
C ALA A 163 -18.50 -18.30 -16.38
N ARG A 164 -17.97 -17.55 -17.35
CA ARG A 164 -18.02 -17.90 -18.78
C ARG A 164 -16.98 -18.94 -19.21
N GLY A 165 -16.14 -19.44 -18.30
CA GLY A 165 -15.07 -20.39 -18.62
C GLY A 165 -14.00 -19.81 -19.57
N ALA A 166 -13.98 -18.49 -19.76
CA ALA A 166 -13.03 -17.84 -20.66
C ALA A 166 -11.61 -17.99 -20.11
N ARG A 167 -10.66 -18.35 -20.96
CA ARG A 167 -9.23 -18.31 -20.59
C ARG A 167 -8.92 -16.89 -20.14
N ALA A 168 -8.28 -16.75 -18.98
CA ALA A 168 -7.90 -15.46 -18.39
C ALA A 168 -6.76 -14.79 -19.18
N THR A 169 -7.02 -14.47 -20.44
CA THR A 169 -6.09 -13.73 -21.30
C THR A 169 -6.21 -12.25 -20.98
N PRO A 170 -5.09 -11.50 -20.87
CA PRO A 170 -5.11 -10.06 -20.56
C PRO A 170 -6.08 -9.29 -21.45
N ARG A 171 -6.10 -9.59 -22.77
CA ARG A 171 -7.00 -8.96 -23.74
C ARG A 171 -8.49 -9.17 -23.43
N ALA A 172 -8.88 -10.36 -22.97
CA ALA A 172 -10.27 -10.69 -22.65
C ALA A 172 -10.79 -9.91 -21.42
N PHE A 173 -9.89 -9.48 -20.54
CA PHE A 173 -10.20 -8.62 -19.40
C PHE A 173 -10.13 -7.12 -19.74
N THR A 174 -9.06 -6.69 -20.42
CA THR A 174 -8.79 -5.27 -20.66
C THR A 174 -9.87 -4.60 -21.50
N VAL A 175 -10.34 -5.24 -22.57
CA VAL A 175 -11.35 -4.66 -23.47
C VAL A 175 -12.64 -4.30 -22.72
N PRO A 176 -13.35 -5.26 -22.06
CA PRO A 176 -14.58 -4.93 -21.34
C PRO A 176 -14.35 -3.96 -20.17
N TYR A 177 -13.22 -4.08 -19.48
CA TYR A 177 -12.88 -3.18 -18.38
C TYR A 177 -12.73 -1.72 -18.85
N VAL A 178 -12.00 -1.49 -19.95
CA VAL A 178 -11.80 -0.14 -20.50
C VAL A 178 -13.12 0.45 -20.99
N VAL A 179 -13.98 -0.34 -21.65
CA VAL A 179 -15.30 0.13 -22.07
C VAL A 179 -16.15 0.56 -20.86
N LEU A 180 -16.19 -0.23 -19.79
CA LEU A 180 -16.93 0.13 -18.56
C LEU A 180 -16.33 1.37 -17.88
N ALA A 181 -15.01 1.50 -17.86
CA ALA A 181 -14.33 2.67 -17.31
C ALA A 181 -14.64 3.94 -18.10
N LEU A 182 -14.66 3.87 -19.44
CA LEU A 182 -15.03 4.99 -20.31
C LEU A 182 -16.49 5.39 -20.11
N GLN A 183 -17.41 4.42 -20.07
CA GLN A 183 -18.83 4.70 -19.78
C GLN A 183 -19.02 5.37 -18.42
N HIS A 184 -18.22 4.99 -17.42
CA HIS A 184 -18.26 5.64 -16.12
C HIS A 184 -17.73 7.08 -16.19
N ALA A 185 -16.65 7.32 -16.94
CA ALA A 185 -16.11 8.66 -17.16
C ALA A 185 -17.10 9.56 -17.90
N ASP A 186 -17.77 9.06 -18.93
CA ASP A 186 -18.79 9.81 -19.70
C ASP A 186 -19.96 10.23 -18.79
N ARG A 187 -20.52 9.29 -18.01
CA ARG A 187 -21.60 9.58 -17.06
C ARG A 187 -21.19 10.58 -15.98
N LEU A 188 -19.94 10.48 -15.49
CA LEU A 188 -19.41 11.45 -14.53
C LEU A 188 -19.25 12.84 -15.16
N GLY A 189 -18.76 12.91 -16.40
CA GLY A 189 -18.64 14.16 -17.16
C GLY A 189 -19.99 14.84 -17.38
N GLU A 190 -20.99 14.09 -17.82
CA GLU A 190 -22.37 14.57 -17.98
C GLU A 190 -22.95 15.10 -16.65
N ALA A 191 -22.73 14.38 -15.55
CA ALA A 191 -23.19 14.80 -14.23
C ALA A 191 -22.49 16.06 -13.70
N LEU A 192 -21.19 16.23 -13.98
CA LEU A 192 -20.43 17.43 -13.62
C LEU A 192 -20.86 18.64 -14.47
N ALA A 193 -21.07 18.45 -15.77
CA ALA A 193 -21.57 19.48 -16.67
C ALA A 193 -22.97 19.97 -16.25
N ALA A 194 -23.86 19.05 -15.87
CA ALA A 194 -25.19 19.39 -15.36
C ALA A 194 -25.16 20.18 -14.04
N ARG A 195 -24.07 20.08 -13.26
CA ARG A 195 -23.86 20.84 -12.02
C ARG A 195 -23.16 22.19 -12.23
N GLY A 196 -22.94 22.59 -13.49
CA GLY A 196 -22.27 23.86 -13.82
C GLY A 196 -20.77 23.83 -13.59
N VAL A 197 -20.18 22.65 -13.46
CA VAL A 197 -18.72 22.48 -13.42
C VAL A 197 -18.25 22.23 -14.86
N GLY A 198 -17.92 23.30 -15.58
CA GLY A 198 -17.43 23.29 -16.96
C GLY A 198 -16.64 24.54 -17.28
#